data_AF-A0A819HA38-F1
#
_entry.id   AF-A0A819HA38-F1
#
_cell.length_a   1.000
_cell.length_b   1.000
_cell.length_c   1.000
_cell.angle_alpha   90.00
_cell.angle_beta   90.00
_cell.angle_gamma   90.00
#
_symmetry.space_group_name_H-M   'P 1'
#
loop_
_entity.id
_entity.type
_entity.pdbx_description
1 polymer ?
#
loop_
_entity_poly.entity_id
_entity_poly.type
_entity_poly.pdbx_seq_one_letter_code
_entity_poly.pdbx_strand_id
1 'polypeptide(L)' 'VVGGNGEGDQSNQLNSPDGLSFDDEGNLYVADYWNHRIQKFEIIS' A
#
# COMPACT_ATOMS: atom_id res chain seq x y z
N VAL A 1 -5.73 -0.95 -9.44
CA VAL A 1 -4.56 -1.77 -9.04
C VAL A 1 -3.90 -1.10 -7.85
N VAL A 2 -3.67 -1.83 -6.76
CA VAL A 2 -2.89 -1.32 -5.62
C VAL A 2 -1.41 -1.37 -6.01
N GLY A 3 -0.73 -0.23 -5.99
CA GLY A 3 0.73 -0.18 -6.16
C GLY A 3 1.30 -0.57 -7.53
N GLY A 4 0.54 -0.44 -8.62
CA GLY A 4 0.96 -0.90 -9.95
C GLY A 4 1.61 0.14 -10.87
N ASN A 5 1.92 1.35 -10.40
CA ASN A 5 2.35 2.48 -11.26
C ASN A 5 3.83 2.84 -11.10
N GLY A 6 4.67 1.84 -10.81
CA GLY A 6 6.10 2.00 -10.59
C GLY A 6 6.46 2.56 -9.21
N GLU A 7 7.75 2.84 -9.05
CA GLU A 7 8.31 3.45 -7.85
C GLU A 7 8.01 4.95 -7.79
N GLY A 8 7.62 5.44 -6.61
CA GLY A 8 7.33 6.85 -6.37
C GLY A 8 6.49 7.05 -5.12
N ASP A 9 6.17 8.31 -4.83
CA ASP A 9 5.53 8.76 -3.59
C ASP A 9 4.02 8.99 -3.74
N GLN A 10 3.45 8.77 -4.93
CA GLN A 10 2.00 8.87 -5.14
C GLN A 10 1.25 7.70 -4.49
N SER A 11 -0.06 7.87 -4.22
CA SER A 11 -0.88 6.86 -3.54
C SER A 11 -1.04 5.54 -4.31
N ASN A 12 -0.75 5.53 -5.60
CA ASN A 12 -0.83 4.36 -6.48
C ASN A 12 0.55 3.82 -6.88
N GLN A 13 1.60 4.28 -6.20
CA GLN A 13 3.00 3.88 -6.35
C GLN A 13 3.53 3.27 -5.05
N LEU A 14 4.49 2.35 -5.18
CA LEU A 14 5.15 1.65 -4.08
C LEU A 14 6.65 1.56 -4.38
N ASN A 15 7.48 1.59 -3.34
CA ASN A 15 8.92 1.51 -3.44
C ASN A 15 9.47 0.44 -2.47
N SER A 16 9.72 -0.76 -3.02
CA SER A 16 10.05 -2.01 -2.30
C SER A 16 9.15 -2.27 -1.07
N PRO A 17 7.86 -2.58 -1.27
CA PRO A 17 6.99 -2.92 -0.15
C PRO A 17 7.41 -4.26 0.49
N ASP A 18 7.52 -4.28 1.82
CA ASP A 18 8.05 -5.45 2.56
C ASP A 18 6.97 -6.25 3.30
N GLY A 19 5.80 -5.65 3.54
CA GLY A 19 4.75 -6.26 4.34
C GLY A 19 3.35 -5.80 3.96
N LEU A 20 2.39 -6.70 4.16
CA LEU A 20 0.97 -6.46 3.93
C LEU A 20 0.10 -7.08 5.03
N SER A 21 -0.99 -6.41 5.37
CA SER A 21 -1.98 -6.87 6.35
C SER A 21 -3.37 -6.32 6.01
N PHE A 22 -4.42 -6.98 6.51
CA PHE A 22 -5.80 -6.53 6.37
C PHE A 22 -6.37 -6.17 7.74
N ASP A 23 -7.24 -5.17 7.81
CA ASP A 23 -8.12 -4.96 8.97
C ASP A 23 -9.45 -5.74 8.83
N ASP A 24 -10.28 -5.72 9.88
CA ASP A 24 -11.56 -6.44 9.93
C ASP A 24 -12.60 -5.90 8.92
N GLU A 25 -12.40 -4.67 8.43
CA GLU A 25 -13.21 -4.05 7.37
C GLU A 25 -12.72 -4.44 5.97
N GLY A 26 -11.62 -5.19 5.87
CA GLY A 26 -11.04 -5.62 4.60
C GLY A 26 -10.15 -4.58 3.92
N ASN A 27 -9.78 -3.49 4.61
CA ASN A 27 -8.81 -2.55 4.07
C ASN A 27 -7.40 -3.17 4.09
N LEU A 28 -6.65 -2.96 3.03
CA LEU A 28 -5.27 -3.43 2.88
C LEU A 28 -4.29 -2.35 3.37
N TYR A 29 -3.38 -2.74 4.25
CA TYR A 29 -2.26 -1.92 4.69
C TYR A 29 -0.97 -2.47 4.08
N VAL A 30 -0.15 -1.58 3.51
CA VAL A 30 1.13 -1.93 2.90
C VAL A 30 2.24 -1.14 3.58
N ALA A 31 3.28 -1.84 4.04
CA ALA A 31 4.52 -1.25 4.51
C ALA A 31 5.41 -0.93 3.29
N ASP A 32 5.40 0.33 2.89
CA ASP A 32 6.09 0.85 1.71
C ASP A 32 7.50 1.31 2.11
N TYR A 33 8.44 0.36 2.16
CA TYR A 33 9.67 0.45 2.94
C TYR A 33 10.53 1.65 2.57
N TRP A 34 10.90 1.82 1.30
CA TRP A 34 11.79 2.93 0.89
C TRP A 34 11.09 4.28 0.85
N ASN A 35 9.76 4.30 0.86
CA ASN A 35 8.99 5.54 1.03
C ASN A 35 8.76 5.88 2.51
N HIS A 36 9.24 5.06 3.45
CA HIS A 36 9.12 5.26 4.90
C HIS A 36 7.67 5.54 5.34
N ARG A 37 6.69 4.83 4.77
CA ARG A 37 5.26 5.03 5.06
C ARG A 37 4.49 3.73 5.15
N ILE A 38 3.31 3.83 5.75
CA ILE A 38 2.24 2.81 5.63
C ILE A 38 1.14 3.40 4.76
N GLN A 39 0.70 2.66 3.75
CA GLN A 39 -0.44 3.05 2.90
C GLN A 39 -1.65 2.17 3.20
N LYS A 40 -2.83 2.79 3.33
CA LYS A 40 -4.13 2.11 3.46
C LYS A 40 -4.86 2.17 2.11
N PHE A 41 -5.39 1.03 1.68
CA PHE A 41 -6.24 0.90 0.51
C PHE A 41 -7.58 0.32 0.92
N GLU A 42 -8.65 1.02 0.56
CA GLU A 42 -10.01 0.51 0.68
C GLU A 42 -10.26 -0.48 -0.45
N ILE A 43 -10.49 -1.75 -0.10
CA ILE A 43 -10.65 -2.85 -1.07
C ILE A 43 -12.11 -3.30 -1.15
N ILE A 44 -12.85 -3.14 -0.07
CA ILE A 44 -14.26 -3.51 0.02
C ILE A 44 -15.04 -2.23 0.35
N SER A 45 -15.99 -1.89 -0.51
CA SER A 45 -17.06 -0.90 -0.25
C SER A 45 -18.41 -1.57 -0.42
#